data_AF-A0A3R7LZG1-F1
#
_entry.id   AF-A0A3R7LZG1-F1
#
_cell.length_a   1.000
_cell.length_b   1.000
_cell.length_c   1.000
_cell.angle_alpha   90.00
_cell.angle_beta   90.00
_cell.angle_gamma   90.00
#
_symmetry.space_group_name_H-M   'P 1'
#
loop_
_entity.id
_entity.type
_entity.pdbx_description
1 polymer ?
#
loop_
_entity_poly.entity_id
_entity_poly.type
_entity_poly.pdbx_seq_one_letter_code
_entity_poly.pdbx_strand_id
1 'polypeptide(L)'
;MRCVHPPLLPCLVRTNSRLDEAKPYCERCRKGGFHCDGYVSHVEFIDVTARLTQGQSSKRDQSLVQSVLLAEAARDSGDFIYINPQLDEQHIYVSHLVNRLFAWHTDDASPYSASWITVLLHPKDPTGLSMTSLSALATTYFGKVHSHPDLVRKGAGLYSQALQSLRAQLECPDQVLESELLVAVICLATLESVALTQSSAWLQHYQGLARITELRGPHRHQSGVGAALLPTLRSCIAIGYIVERKRCFLEDPAWKSIPWAGRMSSKTPIDYLHDVFCDIPGLLEDSDKVIAWDPDMPGRDEFLGQVLQNTLSTLEILYSWRCKWQEDNPDTAFFIPSSNSGSDGLPPSPFQTVIWFTDPYRANELIVYDSVLLIVLKAAEGLGLNLGESHSSMKNWNDSLLPIQSNRKEIAIEVCRTVDYHLHCVQRSSGAFMLLFPLNVAYRNLEPDSDEAKWMEKIMAVTADIHGFEIGRRQNMPRARNVST
;
A
#
# COMPACT_ATOMS: atom_id res chain seq x y z
N MET A 1 19.99 -33.10 -51.40
CA MET A 1 20.97 -32.16 -50.83
C MET A 1 20.80 -30.82 -51.52
N ARG A 2 20.11 -29.88 -50.88
CA ARG A 2 19.87 -28.52 -51.40
C ARG A 2 20.38 -27.54 -50.35
N CYS A 3 21.30 -26.66 -50.76
CA CYS A 3 21.76 -25.52 -49.99
C CYS A 3 20.57 -24.62 -49.67
N VAL A 4 20.34 -24.37 -48.37
CA VAL A 4 19.37 -23.38 -47.90
C VAL A 4 20.18 -22.20 -47.37
N HIS A 5 20.07 -21.05 -48.06
CA HIS A 5 20.64 -19.77 -47.64
C HIS A 5 20.02 -19.32 -46.30
N PRO A 6 20.78 -18.66 -45.41
CA PRO A 6 20.24 -18.14 -44.16
C PRO A 6 19.37 -16.89 -44.39
N PRO A 7 18.36 -16.64 -43.53
CA PRO A 7 17.48 -15.47 -43.62
C PRO A 7 18.24 -14.16 -43.41
N LEU A 8 17.87 -13.14 -44.19
CA LEU A 8 18.50 -11.83 -44.26
C LEU A 8 18.23 -11.01 -42.98
N LEU A 9 19.28 -10.42 -42.41
CA LEU A 9 19.27 -9.58 -41.19
C LEU A 9 18.80 -8.13 -41.48
N PRO A 10 18.10 -7.46 -40.54
CA PRO A 10 17.71 -6.05 -40.67
C PRO A 10 18.91 -5.08 -40.77
N CYS A 11 18.71 -3.94 -41.44
CA CYS A 11 19.73 -2.92 -41.74
C CYS A 11 20.57 -2.46 -40.54
N LEU A 12 20.02 -2.47 -39.32
CA LEU A 12 20.73 -2.10 -38.08
C LEU A 12 21.94 -3.00 -37.76
N VAL A 13 21.88 -4.28 -38.14
CA VAL A 13 22.91 -5.26 -37.72
C VAL A 13 24.14 -5.24 -38.64
N ARG A 14 24.03 -4.67 -39.85
CA ARG A 14 25.10 -4.73 -40.85
C ARG A 14 26.20 -3.69 -40.66
N THR A 15 25.95 -2.53 -40.05
CA THR A 15 26.99 -1.51 -39.87
C THR A 15 26.74 -0.63 -38.65
N ASN A 16 27.70 -0.62 -37.74
CA ASN A 16 27.68 0.10 -36.46
C ASN A 16 27.78 1.63 -36.66
N SER A 17 26.73 2.29 -37.18
CA SER A 17 26.67 3.75 -37.39
C SER A 17 25.23 4.27 -37.46
N ARG A 18 25.03 5.54 -37.07
CA ARG A 18 23.71 6.23 -36.98
C ARG A 18 22.93 6.22 -38.32
N LEU A 19 21.61 6.04 -38.23
CA LEU A 19 20.65 6.09 -39.36
C LEU A 19 20.43 7.53 -39.84
N ASP A 20 20.12 7.69 -41.13
CA ASP A 20 19.96 8.95 -41.88
C ASP A 20 18.50 9.48 -41.93
N GLU A 21 17.60 8.92 -41.12
CA GLU A 21 16.17 9.30 -40.89
C GLU A 21 15.26 9.54 -42.13
N ALA A 22 15.74 9.32 -43.35
CA ALA A 22 14.98 9.52 -44.58
C ALA A 22 13.87 8.46 -44.78
N LYS A 23 12.61 8.88 -44.95
CA LYS A 23 11.45 7.99 -45.16
C LYS A 23 10.93 8.07 -46.61
N PRO A 24 10.42 6.97 -47.21
CA PRO A 24 10.16 5.66 -46.61
C PRO A 24 11.35 4.68 -46.62
N TYR A 25 12.44 4.98 -47.34
CA TYR A 25 13.63 4.13 -47.46
C TYR A 25 14.92 4.95 -47.25
N CYS A 26 15.95 4.36 -46.66
CA CYS A 26 17.21 5.06 -46.39
C CYS A 26 17.99 5.38 -47.68
N GLU A 27 18.70 6.51 -47.69
CA GLU A 27 19.45 6.99 -48.87
C GLU A 27 20.58 6.04 -49.25
N ARG A 28 21.17 5.35 -48.27
CA ARG A 28 22.25 4.39 -48.49
C ARG A 28 21.83 3.17 -49.30
N CYS A 29 20.69 2.54 -48.98
CA CYS A 29 20.21 1.40 -49.78
C CYS A 29 19.93 1.82 -51.22
N ARG A 30 19.35 3.01 -51.41
CA ARG A 30 19.11 3.57 -52.74
C ARG A 30 20.41 3.80 -53.52
N LYS A 31 21.43 4.38 -52.90
CA LYS A 31 22.74 4.62 -53.54
C LYS A 31 23.53 3.34 -53.77
N GLY A 32 23.39 2.34 -52.91
CA GLY A 32 24.04 1.04 -53.04
C GLY A 32 23.37 0.07 -54.01
N GLY A 33 22.19 0.40 -54.55
CA GLY A 33 21.43 -0.48 -55.44
C GLY A 33 20.78 -1.68 -54.72
N PHE A 34 20.57 -1.59 -53.41
CA PHE A 34 19.98 -2.66 -52.61
C PHE A 34 18.49 -2.41 -52.32
N HIS A 35 17.70 -3.48 -52.21
CA HIS A 35 16.32 -3.40 -51.74
C HIS A 35 16.31 -3.08 -50.23
N CYS A 36 15.48 -2.11 -49.82
CA CYS A 36 15.35 -1.66 -48.44
C CYS A 36 14.04 -2.17 -47.86
N ASP A 37 14.10 -2.96 -46.80
CA ASP A 37 12.92 -3.57 -46.17
C ASP A 37 12.09 -2.59 -45.30
N GLY A 38 12.50 -1.32 -45.25
CA GLY A 38 11.81 -0.26 -44.52
C GLY A 38 12.18 -0.15 -43.04
N TYR A 39 11.55 0.79 -42.34
CA TYR A 39 11.72 1.01 -40.90
C TYR A 39 10.72 0.14 -40.12
N VAL A 40 11.20 -0.65 -39.17
CA VAL A 40 10.36 -1.52 -38.33
C VAL A 40 9.49 -0.65 -37.40
N SER A 41 8.20 -0.96 -37.28
CA SER A 41 7.23 -0.20 -36.48
C SER A 41 7.21 -0.53 -34.98
N HIS A 42 8.04 -1.48 -34.53
CA HIS A 42 8.11 -1.92 -33.14
C HIS A 42 9.56 -2.22 -32.73
N VAL A 43 9.84 -2.08 -31.42
CA VAL A 43 11.19 -2.22 -30.85
C VAL A 43 11.51 -3.71 -30.67
N GLU A 44 12.46 -4.22 -31.43
CA GLU A 44 13.09 -5.53 -31.18
C GLU A 44 14.42 -5.34 -30.42
N PHE A 45 14.57 -6.06 -29.31
CA PHE A 45 15.84 -6.14 -28.58
C PHE A 45 16.73 -7.24 -29.17
N ILE A 46 17.95 -6.88 -29.56
CA ILE A 46 18.97 -7.83 -30.03
C ILE A 46 20.10 -7.88 -29.00
N ASP A 47 20.28 -9.05 -28.38
CA ASP A 47 21.39 -9.32 -27.46
C ASP A 47 22.72 -9.41 -28.25
N VAL A 48 23.64 -8.49 -27.96
CA VAL A 48 24.98 -8.39 -28.57
C VAL A 48 26.12 -8.70 -27.60
N THR A 49 25.82 -9.28 -26.43
CA THR A 49 26.80 -9.58 -25.37
C THR A 49 27.98 -10.42 -25.89
N ALA A 50 27.73 -11.36 -26.81
CA ALA A 50 28.76 -12.21 -27.41
C ALA A 50 29.72 -11.46 -28.37
N ARG A 51 29.36 -10.27 -28.88
CA ARG A 51 30.23 -9.47 -29.77
C ARG A 51 31.21 -8.58 -28.99
N LEU A 52 30.89 -8.26 -27.73
CA LEU A 52 31.74 -7.43 -26.88
C LEU A 52 32.92 -8.19 -26.28
N THR A 53 32.81 -9.52 -26.16
CA THR A 53 33.85 -10.38 -25.57
C THR A 53 34.96 -10.80 -26.56
N GLN A 54 34.78 -10.60 -27.88
CA GLN A 54 35.78 -10.97 -28.89
C GLN A 54 36.74 -9.85 -29.30
N GLY A 55 36.60 -8.63 -28.76
CA GLY A 55 37.37 -7.45 -29.20
C GLY A 55 38.65 -7.11 -28.41
N GLN A 56 38.95 -7.79 -27.30
CA GLN A 56 40.13 -7.45 -26.48
C GLN A 56 41.19 -8.55 -26.50
N SER A 57 41.96 -8.59 -27.59
CA SER A 57 43.32 -9.13 -27.55
C SER A 57 44.29 -8.16 -28.23
N SER A 58 44.95 -7.31 -27.45
CA SER A 58 46.29 -6.82 -27.77
C SER A 58 47.02 -6.38 -26.51
N LYS A 59 48.33 -6.58 -26.53
CA LYS A 59 49.29 -6.60 -25.40
C LYS A 59 49.81 -5.20 -25.05
N ARG A 60 50.21 -5.07 -23.77
CA ARG A 60 51.32 -4.25 -23.20
C ARG A 60 51.44 -2.77 -23.57
N ASP A 61 51.25 -1.89 -22.59
CA ASP A 61 52.35 -1.22 -21.85
C ASP A 61 51.79 -0.41 -20.67
N GLN A 62 51.97 -0.90 -19.45
CA GLN A 62 51.62 -0.21 -18.20
C GLN A 62 52.84 -0.25 -17.27
N SER A 63 53.75 0.73 -17.38
CA SER A 63 54.72 0.95 -16.31
C SER A 63 55.30 2.37 -16.18
N LEU A 64 54.79 3.41 -16.86
CA LEU A 64 55.45 4.74 -16.84
C LEU A 64 54.55 5.96 -16.63
N VAL A 65 53.26 5.81 -16.33
CA VAL A 65 52.36 6.96 -16.09
C VAL A 65 51.96 7.11 -14.60
N GLN A 66 52.21 6.10 -13.76
CA GLN A 66 51.83 6.12 -12.34
C GLN A 66 52.81 6.91 -11.44
N SER A 67 54.03 7.21 -11.91
CA SER A 67 55.09 7.80 -11.09
C SER A 67 55.21 9.33 -11.15
N VAL A 68 54.47 10.00 -12.04
CA VAL A 68 54.55 11.48 -12.18
C VAL A 68 53.44 12.20 -11.41
N LEU A 69 52.27 11.58 -11.21
CA LEU A 69 51.13 12.24 -10.51
C LEU A 69 51.19 12.14 -8.98
N LEU A 70 52.10 11.34 -8.42
CA LEU A 70 52.24 11.17 -6.96
C LEU A 70 53.24 12.15 -6.31
N ALA A 71 53.97 12.94 -7.09
CA ALA A 71 55.04 13.80 -6.57
C ALA A 71 54.62 15.27 -6.34
N GLU A 72 53.52 15.74 -6.93
CA GLU A 72 53.10 17.15 -6.86
C GLU A 72 52.03 17.45 -5.79
N ALA A 73 51.44 16.42 -5.15
CA ALA A 73 50.42 16.59 -4.11
C ALA A 73 50.97 16.69 -2.67
N ALA A 74 52.29 16.65 -2.47
CA ALA A 74 52.92 16.59 -1.13
C ALA A 74 53.31 17.97 -0.55
N ARG A 75 52.69 19.07 -1.00
CA ARG A 75 52.96 20.42 -0.49
C ARG A 75 51.68 21.25 -0.34
N ASP A 76 50.74 20.77 0.47
CA ASP A 76 49.95 21.67 1.32
C ASP A 76 49.34 20.88 2.47
N SER A 77 50.00 20.94 3.63
CA SER A 77 49.54 20.34 4.88
C SER A 77 48.46 21.23 5.50
N GLY A 78 47.22 21.04 5.06
CA GLY A 78 46.03 21.33 5.85
C GLY A 78 45.28 20.02 6.05
N ASP A 79 45.20 19.53 7.29
CA ASP A 79 44.51 18.30 7.66
C ASP A 79 43.01 18.38 7.31
N PHE A 80 42.67 18.08 6.07
CA PHE A 80 41.33 17.63 5.70
C PHE A 80 41.37 16.12 5.59
N ILE A 81 40.87 15.47 6.64
CA ILE A 81 40.46 14.07 6.59
C ILE A 81 39.39 13.98 5.50
N TYR A 82 39.77 13.55 4.29
CA TYR A 82 38.79 13.04 3.33
C TYR A 82 38.28 11.70 3.87
N ILE A 83 37.33 11.79 4.82
CA ILE A 83 36.40 10.69 5.04
C ILE A 83 35.57 10.68 3.77
N ASN A 84 35.89 9.76 2.85
CA ASN A 84 34.89 9.29 1.91
C ASN A 84 34.19 8.15 2.64
N PRO A 85 33.14 8.40 3.47
CA PRO A 85 32.32 7.29 3.89
C PRO A 85 31.79 6.74 2.57
N GLN A 86 31.92 5.44 2.33
CA GLN A 86 31.02 4.83 1.37
C GLN A 86 29.62 5.12 1.93
N LEU A 87 28.98 6.19 1.46
CA LEU A 87 27.57 6.45 1.75
C LEU A 87 26.89 5.23 1.16
N ASP A 88 26.50 4.30 2.02
CA ASP A 88 25.63 3.23 1.60
C ASP A 88 24.30 3.89 1.23
N GLU A 89 24.13 4.13 -0.07
CA GLU A 89 22.91 4.68 -0.65
C GLU A 89 21.68 3.93 -0.12
N GLN A 90 21.81 2.62 0.12
CA GLN A 90 20.74 1.78 0.60
C GLN A 90 20.33 2.16 2.02
N HIS A 91 21.29 2.43 2.90
CA HIS A 91 21.01 2.93 4.24
C HIS A 91 20.28 4.29 4.22
N ILE A 92 20.60 5.18 3.29
CA ILE A 92 19.89 6.46 3.12
C ILE A 92 18.44 6.21 2.74
N TYR A 93 18.19 5.38 1.73
CA TYR A 93 16.85 5.11 1.23
C TYR A 93 15.99 4.40 2.29
N VAL A 94 16.54 3.40 2.98
CA VAL A 94 15.83 2.67 4.02
C VAL A 94 15.53 3.58 5.21
N SER A 95 16.50 4.39 5.66
CA SER A 95 16.27 5.34 6.75
C SER A 95 15.24 6.39 6.37
N HIS A 96 15.26 6.86 5.12
CA HIS A 96 14.25 7.78 4.60
C HIS A 96 12.86 7.13 4.60
N LEU A 97 12.72 5.90 4.10
CA LEU A 97 11.48 5.14 4.10
C LEU A 97 10.93 4.97 5.52
N VAL A 98 11.75 4.45 6.44
CA VAL A 98 11.34 4.20 7.83
C VAL A 98 10.87 5.48 8.49
N ASN A 99 11.65 6.55 8.34
CA ASN A 99 11.32 7.83 8.93
C ASN A 99 10.12 8.53 8.24
N ARG A 100 9.67 8.09 7.06
CA ARG A 100 8.54 8.71 6.34
C ARG A 100 7.23 7.94 6.50
N LEU A 101 7.29 6.61 6.53
CA LEU A 101 6.14 5.72 6.47
C LEU A 101 5.86 4.97 7.77
N PHE A 102 6.88 4.81 8.60
CA PHE A 102 6.90 3.80 9.65
C PHE A 102 7.17 4.38 11.04
N ALA A 103 7.74 5.58 11.12
CA ALA A 103 8.07 6.27 12.36
C ALA A 103 7.02 7.32 12.74
N TRP A 104 5.74 6.95 12.83
CA TRP A 104 4.67 7.89 13.26
C TRP A 104 4.40 7.86 14.77
N HIS A 105 5.18 7.07 15.53
CA HIS A 105 5.19 7.06 16.98
C HIS A 105 6.43 7.77 17.53
N THR A 106 6.27 8.49 18.65
CA THR A 106 7.38 9.12 19.38
C THR A 106 7.80 8.34 20.62
N ASP A 107 6.99 7.37 21.05
CA ASP A 107 7.22 6.56 22.24
C ASP A 107 7.44 5.09 21.84
N ASP A 108 8.68 4.63 21.95
CA ASP A 108 9.08 3.25 21.67
C ASP A 108 8.43 2.25 22.64
N ALA A 109 8.02 2.70 23.84
CA ALA A 109 7.33 1.89 24.83
C ALA A 109 5.82 1.80 24.59
N SER A 110 5.29 2.55 23.61
CA SER A 110 3.87 2.50 23.27
C SER A 110 3.45 1.10 22.82
N PRO A 111 2.31 0.55 23.27
CA PRO A 111 1.79 -0.72 22.79
C PRO A 111 1.45 -0.71 21.28
N TYR A 112 1.41 0.49 20.69
CA TYR A 112 1.17 0.73 19.28
C TYR A 112 2.45 1.03 18.48
N SER A 113 3.63 1.07 19.14
CA SER A 113 4.91 1.26 18.46
C SER A 113 5.17 0.09 17.51
N ALA A 114 5.78 0.36 16.35
CA ALA A 114 5.87 -0.61 15.28
C ALA A 114 6.98 -1.65 15.57
N SER A 115 6.69 -2.58 16.48
CA SER A 115 7.62 -3.60 16.97
C SER A 115 8.20 -4.47 15.85
N TRP A 116 7.46 -4.71 14.76
CA TRP A 116 7.95 -5.52 13.64
C TRP A 116 8.97 -4.79 12.76
N ILE A 117 9.02 -3.46 12.78
CA ILE A 117 9.94 -2.67 11.94
C ILE A 117 11.36 -2.74 12.46
N THR A 118 11.53 -3.00 13.77
CA THR A 118 12.84 -3.29 14.36
C THR A 118 13.54 -4.50 13.71
N VAL A 119 12.77 -5.44 13.15
CA VAL A 119 13.27 -6.59 12.36
C VAL A 119 13.93 -6.11 11.07
N LEU A 120 13.38 -5.08 10.44
CA LEU A 120 13.94 -4.47 9.23
C LEU A 120 15.23 -3.68 9.52
N LEU A 121 15.38 -3.17 10.74
CA LEU A 121 16.56 -2.42 11.18
C LEU A 121 17.73 -3.31 11.62
N HIS A 122 17.46 -4.59 11.95
CA HIS A 122 18.47 -5.57 12.38
C HIS A 122 18.36 -6.87 11.58
N PRO A 123 18.64 -6.84 10.26
CA PRO A 123 18.51 -8.03 9.45
C PRO A 123 19.54 -9.09 9.83
N LYS A 124 19.08 -10.35 9.93
CA LYS A 124 19.96 -11.51 10.12
C LYS A 124 20.82 -11.78 8.88
N ASP A 125 20.24 -11.54 7.70
CA ASP A 125 20.89 -11.69 6.41
C ASP A 125 20.70 -10.40 5.59
N PRO A 126 21.76 -9.59 5.38
CA PRO A 126 21.72 -8.38 4.56
C PRO A 126 21.33 -8.63 3.11
N THR A 127 21.48 -9.87 2.63
CA THR A 127 21.11 -10.32 1.28
C THR A 127 19.82 -11.13 1.24
N GLY A 128 19.16 -11.28 2.39
CA GLY A 128 17.95 -12.08 2.55
C GLY A 128 16.72 -11.42 1.90
N LEU A 129 15.68 -12.22 1.68
CA LEU A 129 14.43 -11.81 1.03
C LEU A 129 13.82 -10.54 1.63
N SER A 130 13.74 -10.45 2.96
CA SER A 130 13.18 -9.29 3.67
C SER A 130 13.97 -8.02 3.37
N MET A 131 15.30 -8.08 3.33
CA MET A 131 16.16 -6.94 3.01
C MET A 131 16.13 -6.55 1.55
N THR A 132 16.10 -7.51 0.62
CA THR A 132 15.92 -7.20 -0.81
C THR A 132 14.56 -6.55 -1.05
N SER A 133 13.49 -7.02 -0.37
CA SER A 133 12.15 -6.46 -0.49
C SER A 133 12.05 -5.06 0.10
N LEU A 134 12.62 -4.85 1.30
CA LEU A 134 12.76 -3.53 1.91
C LEU A 134 13.54 -2.59 1.01
N SER A 135 14.62 -3.09 0.39
CA SER A 135 15.47 -2.29 -0.47
C SER A 135 14.75 -1.88 -1.75
N ALA A 136 14.03 -2.80 -2.37
CA ALA A 136 13.17 -2.50 -3.51
C ALA A 136 12.15 -1.41 -3.17
N LEU A 137 11.47 -1.52 -2.02
CA LEU A 137 10.50 -0.53 -1.55
C LEU A 137 11.16 0.82 -1.31
N ALA A 138 12.25 0.84 -0.54
CA ALA A 138 12.96 2.06 -0.16
C ALA A 138 13.49 2.82 -1.38
N THR A 139 14.16 2.12 -2.30
CA THR A 139 14.71 2.73 -3.52
C THR A 139 13.60 3.24 -4.44
N THR A 140 12.53 2.45 -4.63
CA THR A 140 11.39 2.87 -5.46
C THR A 140 10.68 4.09 -4.86
N TYR A 141 10.40 4.06 -3.56
CA TYR A 141 9.76 5.16 -2.84
C TYR A 141 10.59 6.44 -2.87
N PHE A 142 11.90 6.34 -2.57
CA PHE A 142 12.80 7.49 -2.64
C PHE A 142 12.85 8.08 -4.06
N GLY A 143 12.97 7.23 -5.07
CA GLY A 143 12.96 7.62 -6.47
C GLY A 143 11.65 8.31 -6.87
N LYS A 144 10.51 7.79 -6.41
CA LYS A 144 9.19 8.34 -6.70
C LYS A 144 8.99 9.72 -6.07
N VAL A 145 9.20 9.85 -4.76
CA VAL A 145 9.00 11.09 -4.00
C VAL A 145 9.94 12.22 -4.49
N HIS A 146 11.15 11.89 -4.92
CA HIS A 146 12.12 12.88 -5.41
C HIS A 146 12.18 12.97 -6.94
N SER A 147 11.26 12.34 -7.68
CA SER A 147 11.25 12.38 -9.15
C SER A 147 12.55 11.92 -9.83
N HIS A 148 13.20 10.87 -9.30
CA HIS A 148 14.40 10.24 -9.87
C HIS A 148 14.03 8.92 -10.58
N PRO A 149 13.78 8.93 -11.90
CA PRO A 149 13.32 7.75 -12.64
C PRO A 149 14.34 6.61 -12.68
N ASP A 150 15.63 6.92 -12.60
CA ASP A 150 16.68 5.90 -12.56
C ASP A 150 16.64 5.07 -11.27
N LEU A 151 16.30 5.71 -10.14
CA LEU A 151 16.09 5.00 -8.86
C LEU A 151 14.81 4.16 -8.90
N VAL A 152 13.73 4.66 -9.53
CA VAL A 152 12.53 3.84 -9.75
C VAL A 152 12.87 2.58 -10.57
N ARG A 153 13.70 2.71 -11.62
CA ARG A 153 14.17 1.56 -12.41
C ARG A 153 15.06 0.61 -11.59
N LYS A 154 15.98 1.14 -10.78
CA LYS A 154 16.81 0.36 -9.84
C LYS A 154 15.93 -0.44 -8.86
N GLY A 155 14.92 0.22 -8.30
CA GLY A 155 13.92 -0.39 -7.43
C GLY A 155 13.14 -1.51 -8.09
N ALA A 156 12.74 -1.36 -9.36
CA ALA A 156 12.07 -2.42 -10.12
C ALA A 156 12.96 -3.65 -10.36
N GLY A 157 14.28 -3.44 -10.53
CA GLY A 157 15.26 -4.53 -10.59
C GLY A 157 15.34 -5.31 -9.28
N LEU A 158 15.42 -4.61 -8.14
CA LEU A 158 15.40 -5.21 -6.81
C LEU A 158 14.08 -5.92 -6.52
N TYR A 159 12.95 -5.36 -6.95
CA TYR A 159 11.63 -5.98 -6.84
C TYR A 159 11.59 -7.33 -7.57
N SER A 160 12.12 -7.37 -8.79
CA SER A 160 12.21 -8.61 -9.57
C SER A 160 13.08 -9.67 -8.88
N GLN A 161 14.18 -9.26 -8.26
CA GLN A 161 15.03 -10.16 -7.46
C GLN A 161 14.29 -10.67 -6.21
N ALA A 162 13.60 -9.79 -5.50
CA ALA A 162 12.79 -10.16 -4.33
C ALA A 162 11.69 -11.17 -4.68
N LEU A 163 11.02 -11.02 -5.84
CA LEU A 163 10.02 -11.99 -6.31
C LEU A 163 10.63 -13.36 -6.63
N GLN A 164 11.84 -13.40 -7.20
CA GLN A 164 12.55 -14.67 -7.45
C GLN A 164 12.91 -15.37 -6.13
N SER A 165 13.46 -14.61 -5.17
CA SER A 165 13.76 -15.12 -3.82
C SER A 165 12.51 -15.57 -3.08
N LEU A 166 11.41 -14.81 -3.16
CA LEU A 166 10.14 -15.16 -2.55
C LEU A 166 9.63 -16.49 -3.11
N ARG A 167 9.65 -16.66 -4.44
CA ARG A 167 9.25 -17.91 -5.08
C ARG A 167 10.06 -19.09 -4.55
N ALA A 168 11.39 -18.96 -4.47
CA ALA A 168 12.25 -20.02 -3.96
C ALA A 168 11.95 -20.37 -2.49
N GLN A 169 11.70 -19.37 -1.64
CA GLN A 169 11.34 -19.62 -0.23
C GLN A 169 9.96 -20.23 -0.05
N LEU A 170 8.99 -19.90 -0.91
CA LEU A 170 7.66 -20.52 -0.90
C LEU A 170 7.68 -22.02 -1.22
N GLU A 171 8.71 -22.50 -1.93
CA GLU A 171 8.91 -23.92 -2.22
C GLU A 171 9.50 -24.69 -1.02
N CYS A 172 9.94 -23.99 0.04
CA CYS A 172 10.52 -24.59 1.24
C CYS A 172 9.50 -24.60 2.41
N PRO A 173 9.07 -25.79 2.90
CA PRO A 173 8.04 -25.91 3.94
C PRO A 173 8.34 -25.22 5.27
N ASP A 174 9.62 -25.13 5.65
CA ASP A 174 9.99 -24.48 6.91
C ASP A 174 10.06 -22.95 6.75
N GLN A 175 10.61 -22.48 5.63
CA GLN A 175 10.82 -21.04 5.39
C GLN A 175 9.51 -20.29 5.13
N VAL A 176 8.51 -20.93 4.50
CA VAL A 176 7.18 -20.33 4.28
C VAL A 176 6.47 -19.96 5.58
N LEU A 177 6.85 -20.59 6.70
CA LEU A 177 6.29 -20.33 8.04
C LEU A 177 7.10 -19.31 8.84
N GLU A 178 8.14 -18.70 8.27
CA GLU A 178 8.98 -17.72 8.95
C GLU A 178 8.41 -16.29 8.85
N SER A 179 8.55 -15.53 9.92
CA SER A 179 7.97 -14.18 10.00
C SER A 179 8.63 -13.21 9.00
N GLU A 180 9.90 -13.44 8.64
CA GLU A 180 10.62 -12.65 7.65
C GLU A 180 9.96 -12.70 6.27
N LEU A 181 9.32 -13.82 5.91
CA LEU A 181 8.59 -13.96 4.66
C LEU A 181 7.33 -13.07 4.65
N LEU A 182 6.60 -12.97 5.76
CA LEU A 182 5.48 -12.03 5.90
C LEU A 182 5.94 -10.57 5.82
N VAL A 183 7.04 -10.23 6.47
CA VAL A 183 7.65 -8.89 6.40
C VAL A 183 8.00 -8.53 4.96
N ALA A 184 8.60 -9.47 4.22
CA ALA A 184 8.93 -9.28 2.82
C ALA A 184 7.68 -9.02 1.98
N VAL A 185 6.65 -9.85 2.10
CA VAL A 185 5.41 -9.69 1.33
C VAL A 185 4.69 -8.39 1.69
N ILE A 186 4.71 -7.93 2.95
CA ILE A 186 4.22 -6.59 3.33
C ILE A 186 5.00 -5.49 2.59
N CYS A 187 6.33 -5.56 2.56
CA CYS A 187 7.15 -4.58 1.84
C CYS A 187 6.84 -4.56 0.34
N LEU A 188 6.63 -5.73 -0.28
CA LEU A 188 6.25 -5.86 -1.69
C LEU A 188 4.83 -5.31 -1.95
N ALA A 189 3.88 -5.57 -1.04
CA ALA A 189 2.53 -4.99 -1.12
C ALA A 189 2.55 -3.46 -0.99
N THR A 190 3.33 -2.91 -0.06
CA THR A 190 3.51 -1.46 0.10
C THR A 190 4.21 -0.86 -1.13
N LEU A 191 5.15 -1.58 -1.75
CA LEU A 191 5.78 -1.14 -3.00
C LEU A 191 4.75 -0.98 -4.10
N GLU A 192 3.78 -1.89 -4.22
CA GLU A 192 2.71 -1.78 -5.21
C GLU A 192 1.80 -0.56 -4.99
N SER A 193 1.64 -0.10 -3.75
CA SER A 193 0.96 1.18 -3.47
C SER A 193 1.70 2.39 -4.06
N VAL A 194 3.02 2.30 -4.23
CA VAL A 194 3.89 3.37 -4.73
C VAL A 194 4.09 3.26 -6.25
N ALA A 195 4.48 2.06 -6.72
CA ALA A 195 4.84 1.81 -8.10
C ALA A 195 3.61 1.59 -8.99
N LEU A 196 2.54 0.99 -8.43
CA LEU A 196 1.35 0.53 -9.13
C LEU A 196 1.72 -0.23 -10.42
N THR A 197 2.52 -1.30 -10.29
CA THR A 197 3.02 -2.02 -11.46
C THR A 197 1.88 -2.62 -12.29
N GLN A 198 0.83 -3.06 -11.60
CA GLN A 198 -0.46 -3.46 -12.14
C GLN A 198 -1.57 -3.07 -11.14
N SER A 199 -2.78 -2.80 -11.64
CA SER A 199 -3.91 -2.36 -10.80
C SER A 199 -4.33 -3.38 -9.73
N SER A 200 -4.01 -4.66 -9.91
CA SER A 200 -4.33 -5.76 -8.99
C SER A 200 -3.14 -6.33 -8.23
N ALA A 201 -1.91 -5.84 -8.44
CA ALA A 201 -0.71 -6.46 -7.88
C ALA A 201 -0.69 -6.42 -6.34
N TRP A 202 -1.07 -5.30 -5.73
CA TRP A 202 -1.21 -5.17 -4.28
C TRP A 202 -2.20 -6.19 -3.69
N LEU A 203 -3.31 -6.45 -4.41
CA LEU A 203 -4.32 -7.41 -3.97
C LEU A 203 -3.79 -8.85 -4.01
N GLN A 204 -2.97 -9.20 -5.01
CA GLN A 204 -2.30 -10.50 -5.07
C GLN A 204 -1.36 -10.71 -3.89
N HIS A 205 -0.61 -9.68 -3.47
CA HIS A 205 0.20 -9.76 -2.25
C HIS A 205 -0.65 -9.94 -1.00
N TYR A 206 -1.79 -9.27 -0.89
CA TYR A 206 -2.73 -9.45 0.24
C TYR A 206 -3.32 -10.87 0.28
N GLN A 207 -3.64 -11.46 -0.87
CA GLN A 207 -4.05 -12.85 -0.98
C GLN A 207 -2.93 -13.81 -0.55
N GLY A 208 -1.68 -13.53 -0.94
CA GLY A 208 -0.50 -14.24 -0.47
C GLY A 208 -0.37 -14.17 1.06
N LEU A 209 -0.44 -12.96 1.63
CA LEU A 209 -0.42 -12.76 3.09
C LEU A 209 -1.52 -13.55 3.79
N ALA A 210 -2.75 -13.52 3.25
CA ALA A 210 -3.85 -14.28 3.79
C ALA A 210 -3.55 -15.78 3.84
N ARG A 211 -3.10 -16.35 2.71
CA ARG A 211 -2.84 -17.78 2.61
C ARG A 211 -1.71 -18.23 3.53
N ILE A 212 -0.63 -17.46 3.62
CA ILE A 212 0.51 -17.76 4.49
C ILE A 212 0.11 -17.60 5.95
N THR A 213 -0.64 -16.56 6.30
CA THR A 213 -1.12 -16.33 7.67
C THR A 213 -2.02 -17.46 8.11
N GLU A 214 -2.99 -17.86 7.28
CA GLU A 214 -3.88 -19.00 7.54
C GLU A 214 -3.06 -20.29 7.76
N LEU A 215 -2.08 -20.56 6.89
CA LEU A 215 -1.21 -21.74 6.99
C LEU A 215 -0.40 -21.78 8.31
N ARG A 216 0.05 -20.62 8.79
CA ARG A 216 0.80 -20.53 10.07
C ARG A 216 -0.07 -20.83 11.28
N GLY A 217 -1.39 -20.61 11.17
CA GLY A 217 -2.34 -20.72 12.26
C GLY A 217 -2.17 -19.64 13.33
N PRO A 218 -3.18 -19.44 14.20
CA PRO A 218 -3.20 -18.33 15.15
C PRO A 218 -2.13 -18.45 16.25
N HIS A 219 -1.66 -19.66 16.56
CA HIS A 219 -0.64 -19.91 17.59
C HIS A 219 0.71 -19.24 17.27
N ARG A 220 1.10 -19.16 15.99
CA ARG A 220 2.36 -18.51 15.58
C ARG A 220 2.33 -16.97 15.68
N HIS A 221 1.20 -16.41 16.11
CA HIS A 221 1.01 -14.96 16.31
C HIS A 221 0.84 -14.57 17.78
N GLN A 222 1.21 -15.47 18.71
CA GLN A 222 1.10 -15.21 20.15
C GLN A 222 2.24 -14.37 20.73
N SER A 223 3.42 -14.39 20.10
CA SER A 223 4.62 -13.71 20.62
C SER A 223 5.55 -13.22 19.51
N GLY A 224 6.55 -12.42 19.91
CA GLY A 224 7.61 -11.92 19.04
C GLY A 224 7.10 -11.17 17.80
N VAL A 225 7.82 -11.34 16.69
CA VAL A 225 7.51 -10.69 15.41
C VAL A 225 6.13 -11.10 14.87
N GLY A 226 5.73 -12.36 15.06
CA GLY A 226 4.42 -12.84 14.61
C GLY A 226 3.26 -12.10 15.28
N ALA A 227 3.38 -11.85 16.58
CA ALA A 227 2.43 -11.00 17.32
C ALA A 227 2.46 -9.54 16.84
N ALA A 228 3.66 -8.97 16.64
CA ALA A 228 3.81 -7.59 16.21
C ALA A 228 3.26 -7.32 14.79
N LEU A 229 3.30 -8.32 13.91
CA LEU A 229 2.76 -8.22 12.55
C LEU A 229 1.24 -8.35 12.49
N LEU A 230 0.62 -8.98 13.49
CA LEU A 230 -0.79 -9.37 13.41
C LEU A 230 -1.73 -8.20 13.12
N PRO A 231 -1.62 -7.01 13.74
CA PRO A 231 -2.48 -5.88 13.40
C PRO A 231 -2.39 -5.49 11.92
N THR A 232 -1.18 -5.36 11.37
CA THR A 232 -0.97 -5.05 9.94
C THR A 232 -1.52 -6.13 9.03
N LEU A 233 -1.31 -7.40 9.36
CA LEU A 233 -1.83 -8.53 8.60
C LEU A 233 -3.37 -8.51 8.57
N ARG A 234 -4.01 -8.29 9.72
CA ARG A 234 -5.47 -8.23 9.82
C ARG A 234 -6.05 -7.12 8.95
N SER A 235 -5.47 -5.92 8.98
CA SER A 235 -5.93 -4.82 8.12
C SER A 235 -5.75 -5.15 6.63
N CYS A 236 -4.57 -5.63 6.22
CA CYS A 236 -4.30 -5.97 4.81
C CYS A 236 -5.25 -7.08 4.30
N ILE A 237 -5.37 -8.17 5.08
CA ILE A 237 -6.20 -9.32 4.72
C ILE A 237 -7.68 -8.90 4.68
N ALA A 238 -8.19 -8.21 5.70
CA ALA A 238 -9.57 -7.75 5.71
C ALA A 238 -9.89 -6.85 4.51
N ILE A 239 -9.02 -5.88 4.18
CA ILE A 239 -9.18 -5.04 2.99
C ILE A 239 -9.25 -5.88 1.71
N GLY A 240 -8.35 -6.85 1.55
CA GLY A 240 -8.34 -7.74 0.39
C GLY A 240 -9.67 -8.50 0.23
N TYR A 241 -10.14 -9.13 1.30
CA TYR A 241 -11.40 -9.89 1.31
C TYR A 241 -12.65 -8.99 1.18
N ILE A 242 -12.63 -7.76 1.68
CA ILE A 242 -13.69 -6.75 1.44
C ILE A 242 -13.77 -6.42 -0.05
N VAL A 243 -12.63 -6.20 -0.71
CA VAL A 243 -12.58 -5.89 -2.15
C VAL A 243 -13.03 -7.07 -3.00
N GLU A 244 -12.68 -8.29 -2.60
CA GLU A 244 -13.13 -9.51 -3.27
C GLU A 244 -14.58 -9.90 -2.97
N ARG A 245 -15.18 -9.30 -1.94
CA ARG A 245 -16.51 -9.65 -1.40
C ARG A 245 -16.60 -11.13 -1.04
N LYS A 246 -15.58 -11.63 -0.34
CA LYS A 246 -15.48 -13.00 0.14
C LYS A 246 -15.23 -13.02 1.64
N ARG A 247 -15.75 -14.04 2.31
CA ARG A 247 -15.57 -14.33 3.73
C ARG A 247 -14.11 -14.59 4.06
N CYS A 248 -13.67 -14.00 5.16
CA CYS A 248 -12.29 -14.05 5.62
C CYS A 248 -12.14 -15.05 6.76
N PHE A 249 -11.09 -15.89 6.74
CA PHE A 249 -10.83 -16.85 7.81
C PHE A 249 -10.58 -16.20 9.19
N LEU A 250 -10.20 -14.92 9.22
CA LEU A 250 -9.94 -14.16 10.44
C LEU A 250 -11.22 -13.86 11.26
N GLU A 251 -12.41 -14.10 10.70
CA GLU A 251 -13.66 -14.00 11.44
C GLU A 251 -13.81 -15.12 12.50
N ASP A 252 -13.10 -16.24 12.32
CA ASP A 252 -13.12 -17.37 13.25
C ASP A 252 -12.67 -16.90 14.65
N PRO A 253 -13.43 -17.22 15.72
CA PRO A 253 -13.09 -16.84 17.09
C PRO A 253 -11.68 -17.24 17.54
N ALA A 254 -11.10 -18.30 16.97
CA ALA A 254 -9.71 -18.71 17.22
C ALA A 254 -8.73 -17.59 16.85
N TRP A 255 -8.95 -16.88 15.75
CA TRP A 255 -8.11 -15.76 15.30
C TRP A 255 -8.30 -14.48 16.09
N LYS A 256 -9.35 -14.39 16.92
CA LYS A 256 -9.66 -13.24 17.79
C LYS A 256 -9.22 -13.44 19.24
N SER A 257 -8.94 -14.68 19.62
CA SER A 257 -8.64 -15.09 21.00
C SER A 257 -7.25 -15.69 21.18
N ILE A 258 -6.87 -16.69 20.36
CA ILE A 258 -5.61 -17.43 20.51
C ILE A 258 -4.38 -16.53 20.40
N PRO A 259 -4.27 -15.55 19.48
CA PRO A 259 -3.10 -14.67 19.42
C PRO A 259 -2.90 -13.80 20.67
N TRP A 260 -3.95 -13.61 21.47
CA TRP A 260 -3.93 -12.88 22.74
C TRP A 260 -3.97 -13.80 23.96
N ALA A 261 -3.80 -15.12 23.80
CA ALA A 261 -3.77 -16.06 24.91
C ALA A 261 -2.70 -15.63 25.95
N GLY A 262 -3.11 -15.55 27.22
CA GLY A 262 -2.25 -15.10 28.33
C GLY A 262 -2.04 -13.58 28.40
N ARG A 263 -2.57 -12.80 27.46
CA ARG A 263 -2.46 -11.32 27.42
C ARG A 263 -3.73 -10.64 26.92
N MET A 264 -4.91 -11.22 27.19
CA MET A 264 -6.19 -10.66 26.72
C MET A 264 -6.41 -9.21 27.21
N SER A 265 -5.92 -8.88 28.40
CA SER A 265 -5.93 -7.53 28.96
C SER A 265 -5.08 -6.52 28.17
N SER A 266 -4.22 -6.97 27.25
CA SER A 266 -3.43 -6.10 26.39
C SER A 266 -4.15 -5.69 25.11
N LYS A 267 -5.37 -6.18 24.84
CA LYS A 267 -6.15 -5.74 23.67
C LYS A 267 -6.50 -4.27 23.81
N THR A 268 -6.10 -3.50 22.82
CA THR A 268 -6.37 -2.07 22.69
C THR A 268 -7.72 -1.84 21.99
N PRO A 269 -8.28 -0.62 22.04
CA PRO A 269 -9.50 -0.30 21.30
C PRO A 269 -9.42 -0.63 19.80
N ILE A 270 -8.29 -0.37 19.14
CA ILE A 270 -8.10 -0.72 17.72
C ILE A 270 -8.10 -2.23 17.47
N ASP A 271 -7.64 -3.06 18.41
CA ASP A 271 -7.68 -4.52 18.25
C ASP A 271 -9.12 -5.04 18.18
N TYR A 272 -10.02 -4.47 18.99
CA TYR A 272 -11.45 -4.80 18.93
C TYR A 272 -12.11 -4.29 17.65
N LEU A 273 -11.73 -3.11 17.13
CA LEU A 273 -12.17 -2.67 15.81
C LEU A 273 -11.68 -3.62 14.71
N HIS A 274 -10.44 -4.09 14.79
CA HIS A 274 -9.91 -5.06 13.85
C HIS A 274 -10.63 -6.41 13.93
N ASP A 275 -11.21 -6.80 15.06
CA ASP A 275 -12.13 -7.96 15.15
C ASP A 275 -13.36 -7.75 14.30
N VAL A 276 -14.04 -6.62 14.47
CA VAL A 276 -15.21 -6.28 13.65
C VAL A 276 -14.81 -6.17 12.17
N PHE A 277 -13.68 -5.54 11.88
CA PHE A 277 -13.21 -5.35 10.51
C PHE A 277 -12.97 -6.67 9.76
N CYS A 278 -12.51 -7.70 10.48
CA CYS A 278 -12.32 -9.04 9.92
C CYS A 278 -13.63 -9.80 9.66
N ASP A 279 -14.75 -9.38 10.27
CA ASP A 279 -16.08 -9.97 10.09
C ASP A 279 -16.85 -9.37 8.90
N ILE A 280 -16.52 -8.12 8.56
CA ILE A 280 -17.15 -7.38 7.46
C ILE A 280 -17.17 -8.16 6.13
N PRO A 281 -16.07 -8.81 5.69
CA PRO A 281 -16.11 -9.57 4.44
C PRO A 281 -17.19 -10.66 4.41
N GLY A 282 -17.42 -11.36 5.52
CA GLY A 282 -18.47 -12.39 5.62
C GLY A 282 -19.87 -11.78 5.54
N LEU A 283 -20.10 -10.66 6.24
CA LEU A 283 -21.36 -9.91 6.17
C LEU A 283 -21.66 -9.42 4.74
N LEU A 284 -20.65 -8.94 4.03
CA LEU A 284 -20.79 -8.48 2.65
C LEU A 284 -21.10 -9.63 1.69
N GLU A 285 -20.43 -10.78 1.83
CA GLU A 285 -20.71 -11.97 1.02
C GLU A 285 -22.15 -12.48 1.26
N ASP A 286 -22.60 -12.50 2.50
CA ASP A 286 -23.98 -12.91 2.82
C ASP A 286 -25.01 -11.92 2.26
N SER A 287 -24.70 -10.61 2.31
CA SER A 287 -25.55 -9.57 1.71
C SER A 287 -25.67 -9.77 0.20
N ASP A 288 -24.58 -10.10 -0.49
CA ASP A 288 -24.60 -10.41 -1.92
C ASP A 288 -25.45 -11.64 -2.22
N LYS A 289 -25.36 -12.69 -1.40
CA LYS A 289 -26.17 -13.91 -1.56
C LYS A 289 -27.66 -13.62 -1.41
N VAL A 290 -28.05 -12.74 -0.50
CA VAL A 290 -29.45 -12.30 -0.34
C VAL A 290 -29.94 -11.52 -1.56
N ILE A 291 -29.10 -10.63 -2.09
CA ILE A 291 -29.43 -9.79 -3.26
C ILE A 291 -29.54 -10.66 -4.52
N ALA A 292 -28.62 -11.59 -4.71
CA ALA A 292 -28.59 -12.51 -5.84
C ALA A 292 -29.44 -13.77 -5.63
N TRP A 293 -30.28 -13.81 -4.60
CA TRP A 293 -31.05 -15.00 -4.24
C TRP A 293 -32.04 -15.39 -5.32
N ASP A 294 -32.04 -16.67 -5.70
CA ASP A 294 -32.97 -17.23 -6.68
C ASP A 294 -34.41 -17.25 -6.11
N PRO A 295 -35.39 -16.55 -6.73
CA PRO A 295 -36.77 -16.54 -6.27
C PRO A 295 -37.41 -17.93 -6.14
N ASP A 296 -36.93 -18.93 -6.89
CA ASP A 296 -37.47 -20.28 -6.87
C ASP A 296 -36.89 -21.13 -5.72
N MET A 297 -35.83 -20.66 -5.03
CA MET A 297 -35.20 -21.35 -3.91
C MET A 297 -35.82 -20.97 -2.56
N PRO A 298 -36.32 -21.93 -1.76
CA PRO A 298 -36.88 -21.65 -0.44
C PRO A 298 -35.78 -21.26 0.57
N GLY A 299 -36.17 -20.60 1.66
CA GLY A 299 -35.27 -20.23 2.78
C GLY A 299 -34.72 -18.80 2.73
N ARG A 300 -35.09 -18.01 1.71
CA ARG A 300 -34.64 -16.61 1.57
C ARG A 300 -34.94 -15.76 2.81
N ASP A 301 -36.17 -15.83 3.31
CA ASP A 301 -36.61 -14.94 4.39
C ASP A 301 -35.93 -15.26 5.73
N GLU A 302 -35.68 -16.55 5.99
CA GLU A 302 -34.91 -16.98 7.16
C GLU A 302 -33.45 -16.52 7.06
N PHE A 303 -32.82 -16.71 5.90
CA PHE A 303 -31.45 -16.25 5.67
C PHE A 303 -31.35 -14.73 5.72
N LEU A 304 -32.26 -14.00 5.09
CA LEU A 304 -32.36 -12.54 5.18
C LEU A 304 -32.50 -12.11 6.64
N GLY A 305 -33.40 -12.73 7.41
CA GLY A 305 -33.56 -12.46 8.85
C GLY A 305 -32.25 -12.59 9.62
N GLN A 306 -31.47 -13.65 9.35
CA GLN A 306 -30.14 -13.85 9.95
C GLN A 306 -29.14 -12.76 9.54
N VAL A 307 -29.08 -12.39 8.26
CA VAL A 307 -28.17 -11.35 7.75
C VAL A 307 -28.53 -9.98 8.32
N LEU A 308 -29.82 -9.66 8.40
CA LEU A 308 -30.31 -8.44 9.03
C LEU A 308 -29.93 -8.38 10.52
N GLN A 309 -30.12 -9.48 11.25
CA GLN A 309 -29.75 -9.57 12.66
C GLN A 309 -28.23 -9.42 12.87
N ASN A 310 -27.42 -10.06 12.03
CA ASN A 310 -25.96 -9.93 12.07
C ASN A 310 -25.54 -8.48 11.80
N THR A 311 -26.16 -7.84 10.81
CA THR A 311 -25.89 -6.43 10.45
C THR A 311 -26.23 -5.48 11.60
N LEU A 312 -27.40 -5.65 12.21
CA LEU A 312 -27.82 -4.86 13.37
C LEU A 312 -26.88 -5.07 14.58
N SER A 313 -26.47 -6.31 14.83
CA SER A 313 -25.51 -6.62 15.90
C SER A 313 -24.14 -5.99 15.65
N THR A 314 -23.64 -6.03 14.41
CA THR A 314 -22.39 -5.33 14.05
C THR A 314 -22.50 -3.83 14.27
N LEU A 315 -23.62 -3.20 13.89
CA LEU A 315 -23.86 -1.77 14.15
C LEU A 315 -23.89 -1.46 15.64
N GLU A 316 -24.55 -2.28 16.45
CA GLU A 316 -24.60 -2.11 17.90
C GLU A 316 -23.20 -2.20 18.54
N ILE A 317 -22.36 -3.14 18.09
CA ILE A 317 -20.97 -3.28 18.54
C ILE A 317 -20.18 -2.01 18.19
N LEU A 318 -20.31 -1.51 16.95
CA LEU A 318 -19.61 -0.31 16.50
C LEU A 318 -20.03 0.92 17.32
N TYR A 319 -21.33 1.16 17.46
CA TYR A 319 -21.81 2.30 18.25
C TYR A 319 -21.38 2.21 19.71
N SER A 320 -21.45 1.01 20.31
CA SER A 320 -20.98 0.77 21.69
C SER A 320 -19.48 1.05 21.81
N TRP A 321 -18.69 0.62 20.83
CA TRP A 321 -17.27 0.91 20.76
C TRP A 321 -17.02 2.42 20.70
N ARG A 322 -17.77 3.17 19.88
CA ARG A 322 -17.63 4.63 19.75
C ARG A 322 -17.96 5.37 21.05
N CYS A 323 -19.04 4.98 21.71
CA CYS A 323 -19.41 5.53 23.01
C CYS A 323 -18.30 5.30 24.03
N LYS A 324 -17.83 4.05 24.16
CA LYS A 324 -16.76 3.71 25.09
C LYS A 324 -15.46 4.45 24.76
N TRP A 325 -15.11 4.56 23.48
CA TRP A 325 -13.94 5.31 23.04
C TRP A 325 -14.00 6.77 23.48
N GLN A 326 -15.17 7.42 23.35
CA GLN A 326 -15.37 8.81 23.76
C GLN A 326 -15.30 8.98 25.28
N GLU A 327 -15.86 8.04 26.05
CA GLU A 327 -15.79 8.02 27.51
C GLU A 327 -14.36 7.81 28.03
N ASP A 328 -13.62 6.90 27.41
CA ASP A 328 -12.25 6.57 27.81
C ASP A 328 -11.23 7.64 27.35
N ASN A 329 -11.56 8.43 26.32
CA ASN A 329 -10.67 9.41 25.70
C ASN A 329 -11.32 10.80 25.55
N PRO A 330 -11.82 11.41 26.64
CA PRO A 330 -12.46 12.73 26.59
C PRO A 330 -11.46 13.78 26.09
N ASP A 331 -11.96 14.75 25.34
CA ASP A 331 -11.20 15.90 24.82
C ASP A 331 -9.99 15.54 23.91
N THR A 332 -9.87 14.28 23.48
CA THR A 332 -8.78 13.86 22.59
C THR A 332 -9.01 14.20 21.12
N ALA A 333 -10.25 14.46 20.74
CA ALA A 333 -10.66 14.90 19.41
C ALA A 333 -11.57 16.13 19.53
N PHE A 334 -11.26 17.19 18.79
CA PHE A 334 -11.93 18.49 18.91
C PHE A 334 -11.90 19.26 17.59
N PHE A 335 -12.82 20.23 17.45
CA PHE A 335 -12.87 21.06 16.25
C PHE A 335 -11.90 22.24 16.33
N ILE A 336 -11.20 22.50 15.23
CA ILE A 336 -10.45 23.75 15.00
C ILE A 336 -10.93 24.42 13.71
N PRO A 337 -10.80 25.76 13.57
CA PRO A 337 -11.04 26.45 12.31
C PRO A 337 -10.14 25.87 11.20
N SER A 338 -10.68 25.63 10.00
CA SER A 338 -9.89 25.10 8.87
C SER A 338 -8.76 26.04 8.44
N SER A 339 -8.88 27.34 8.70
CA SER A 339 -7.79 28.31 8.53
C SER A 339 -6.56 28.02 9.40
N ASN A 340 -6.72 27.28 10.50
CA ASN A 340 -5.67 27.01 11.48
C ASN A 340 -5.02 25.64 11.31
N SER A 341 -5.45 24.83 10.34
CA SER A 341 -4.97 23.45 10.16
C SER A 341 -3.60 23.36 9.47
N GLY A 342 -3.10 24.46 8.91
CA GLY A 342 -1.77 24.51 8.30
C GLY A 342 -1.66 23.86 6.92
N SER A 343 -2.73 23.94 6.11
CA SER A 343 -2.92 23.29 4.79
C SER A 343 -2.04 23.77 3.63
N ASP A 344 -0.79 24.19 3.89
CA ASP A 344 0.14 24.64 2.86
C ASP A 344 0.36 23.53 1.80
N GLY A 345 -0.04 23.80 0.57
CA GLY A 345 0.06 22.86 -0.56
C GLY A 345 -1.11 21.90 -0.72
N LEU A 346 -2.13 21.94 0.14
CA LEU A 346 -3.37 21.17 0.01
C LEU A 346 -4.50 22.02 -0.59
N PRO A 347 -5.48 21.40 -1.30
CA PRO A 347 -6.71 22.08 -1.69
C PRO A 347 -7.44 22.66 -0.47
N PRO A 348 -7.99 23.89 -0.55
CA PRO A 348 -8.68 24.51 0.57
C PRO A 348 -9.86 23.65 1.01
N SER A 349 -9.95 23.42 2.32
CA SER A 349 -11.03 22.64 2.93
C SER A 349 -12.40 23.28 2.65
N PRO A 350 -13.42 22.51 2.22
CA PRO A 350 -14.77 23.01 2.03
C PRO A 350 -15.49 23.23 3.37
N PHE A 351 -14.86 22.85 4.49
CA PHE A 351 -15.45 22.92 5.83
C PHE A 351 -14.95 24.15 6.60
N GLN A 352 -15.82 24.76 7.40
CA GLN A 352 -15.44 25.85 8.30
C GLN A 352 -14.51 25.37 9.43
N THR A 353 -14.67 24.12 9.85
CA THR A 353 -13.89 23.51 10.92
C THR A 353 -13.49 22.08 10.53
N VAL A 354 -12.33 21.67 11.01
CA VAL A 354 -11.77 20.31 10.85
C VAL A 354 -11.58 19.66 12.21
N ILE A 355 -11.43 18.33 12.23
CA ILE A 355 -11.21 17.56 13.45
C ILE A 355 -9.71 17.44 13.69
N TRP A 356 -9.29 17.81 14.89
CA TRP A 356 -7.92 17.73 15.36
C TRP A 356 -7.83 16.76 16.53
N PHE A 357 -6.65 16.19 16.74
CA PHE A 357 -6.42 15.20 17.80
C PHE A 357 -5.22 15.56 18.66
N THR A 358 -5.29 15.19 19.94
CA THR A 358 -4.14 15.26 20.84
C THR A 358 -3.16 14.11 20.63
N ASP A 359 -3.63 13.00 20.05
CA ASP A 359 -2.88 11.76 19.87
C ASP A 359 -3.15 11.13 18.48
N PRO A 360 -2.12 10.83 17.67
CA PRO A 360 -2.29 10.18 16.37
C PRO A 360 -2.94 8.78 16.43
N TYR A 361 -2.83 8.04 17.54
CA TYR A 361 -3.50 6.74 17.66
C TYR A 361 -5.03 6.89 17.66
N ARG A 362 -5.53 7.94 18.32
CA ARG A 362 -6.95 8.30 18.39
C ARG A 362 -7.48 8.65 17.00
N ALA A 363 -6.70 9.38 16.21
CA ALA A 363 -7.03 9.70 14.82
C ALA A 363 -7.17 8.44 13.94
N ASN A 364 -6.22 7.51 14.07
CA ASN A 364 -6.24 6.25 13.31
C ASN A 364 -7.40 5.33 13.74
N GLU A 365 -7.70 5.26 15.04
CA GLU A 365 -8.85 4.52 15.54
C GLU A 365 -10.18 5.04 14.98
N LEU A 366 -10.36 6.37 15.01
CA LEU A 366 -11.59 6.98 14.53
C LEU A 366 -11.78 6.78 13.02
N ILE A 367 -10.73 6.96 12.21
CA ILE A 367 -10.86 6.81 10.76
C ILE A 367 -11.10 5.35 10.33
N VAL A 368 -10.58 4.37 11.08
CA VAL A 368 -10.89 2.96 10.89
C VAL A 368 -12.34 2.67 11.27
N TYR A 369 -12.80 3.18 12.42
CA TYR A 369 -14.20 3.07 12.85
C TYR A 369 -15.16 3.62 11.78
N ASP A 370 -14.95 4.85 11.30
CA ASP A 370 -15.82 5.49 10.29
C ASP A 370 -15.86 4.68 8.99
N SER A 371 -14.70 4.15 8.57
CA SER A 371 -14.61 3.31 7.38
C SER A 371 -15.45 2.03 7.53
N VAL A 372 -15.34 1.36 8.67
CA VAL A 372 -16.10 0.13 8.95
C VAL A 372 -17.60 0.44 9.03
N LEU A 373 -17.97 1.51 9.75
CA LEU A 373 -19.36 1.94 9.90
C LEU A 373 -20.00 2.27 8.55
N LEU A 374 -19.31 3.03 7.69
CA LEU A 374 -19.80 3.36 6.35
C LEU A 374 -20.04 2.10 5.48
N ILE A 375 -19.19 1.09 5.59
CA ILE A 375 -19.35 -0.17 4.84
C ILE A 375 -20.60 -0.92 5.34
N VAL A 376 -20.78 -1.03 6.66
CA VAL A 376 -21.92 -1.74 7.26
C VAL A 376 -23.23 -1.01 6.99
N LEU A 377 -23.27 0.32 7.14
CA LEU A 377 -24.45 1.13 6.83
C LEU A 377 -24.86 1.01 5.35
N LYS A 378 -23.88 1.00 4.45
CA LYS A 378 -24.14 0.81 3.02
C LYS A 378 -24.69 -0.58 2.72
N ALA A 379 -24.19 -1.62 3.40
CA ALA A 379 -24.74 -2.97 3.30
C ALA A 379 -26.17 -3.04 3.85
N ALA A 380 -26.44 -2.43 5.01
CA ALA A 380 -27.76 -2.35 5.62
C ALA A 380 -28.80 -1.70 4.69
N GLU A 381 -28.44 -0.58 4.05
CA GLU A 381 -29.30 0.08 3.06
C GLU A 381 -29.56 -0.81 1.84
N GLY A 382 -28.54 -1.51 1.35
CA GLY A 382 -28.68 -2.48 0.26
C GLY A 382 -29.61 -3.66 0.58
N LEU A 383 -29.78 -3.98 1.87
CA LEU A 383 -30.71 -4.98 2.39
C LEU A 383 -32.12 -4.42 2.68
N GLY A 384 -32.33 -3.11 2.50
CA GLY A 384 -33.61 -2.44 2.74
C GLY A 384 -33.87 -2.07 4.21
N LEU A 385 -32.84 -2.01 5.07
CA LEU A 385 -32.99 -1.55 6.45
C LEU A 385 -33.20 -0.03 6.52
N ASN A 386 -34.37 0.38 7.00
CA ASN A 386 -34.66 1.77 7.37
C ASN A 386 -34.16 2.05 8.80
N LEU A 387 -32.88 2.39 8.93
CA LEU A 387 -32.26 2.61 10.25
C LEU A 387 -32.85 3.81 11.00
N GLY A 388 -33.51 4.75 10.30
CA GLY A 388 -34.10 5.98 10.87
C GLY A 388 -35.14 5.77 11.97
N GLU A 389 -35.79 4.61 12.06
CA GLU A 389 -36.80 4.30 13.09
C GLU A 389 -36.25 3.42 14.25
N SER A 390 -35.27 2.56 13.97
CA SER A 390 -34.64 1.65 14.94
C SER A 390 -33.63 2.31 15.88
N HIS A 391 -33.18 3.54 15.61
CA HIS A 391 -32.34 4.33 16.53
C HIS A 391 -33.04 4.76 17.83
N SER A 392 -34.32 4.42 18.02
CA SER A 392 -35.12 4.87 19.16
C SER A 392 -34.64 4.36 20.53
N SER A 393 -33.95 3.21 20.60
CA SER A 393 -33.36 2.69 21.85
C SER A 393 -32.01 3.31 22.22
N MET A 394 -31.33 4.00 21.29
CA MET A 394 -30.01 4.62 21.49
C MET A 394 -30.08 6.16 21.63
N LYS A 395 -31.28 6.74 21.79
CA LYS A 395 -31.55 8.19 21.83
C LYS A 395 -30.87 8.99 22.96
N ASN A 396 -30.18 8.35 23.90
CA ASN A 396 -29.62 9.02 25.09
C ASN A 396 -28.15 9.42 24.98
N TRP A 397 -27.50 9.23 23.84
CA TRP A 397 -26.05 9.40 23.73
C TRP A 397 -25.72 10.40 22.62
N ASN A 398 -25.12 11.53 22.99
CA ASN A 398 -24.83 12.63 22.08
C ASN A 398 -23.31 12.73 21.96
N ASP A 399 -22.74 12.14 20.91
CA ASP A 399 -21.32 12.35 20.57
C ASP A 399 -21.16 13.78 20.05
N SER A 400 -20.24 14.51 20.69
CA SER A 400 -19.97 15.93 20.41
C SER A 400 -19.36 16.17 19.03
N LEU A 401 -18.75 15.14 18.43
CA LEU A 401 -18.13 15.20 17.11
C LEU A 401 -19.14 14.85 16.03
N LEU A 402 -19.79 13.68 16.13
CA LEU A 402 -20.90 13.28 15.28
C LEU A 402 -22.13 12.82 16.06
N PRO A 403 -23.29 13.48 15.90
CA PRO A 403 -24.53 13.01 16.51
C PRO A 403 -24.88 11.57 16.07
N ILE A 404 -25.47 10.77 16.95
CA ILE A 404 -25.85 9.37 16.62
C ILE A 404 -26.85 9.25 15.47
N GLN A 405 -27.55 10.33 15.14
CA GLN A 405 -28.48 10.40 13.99
C GLN A 405 -27.77 10.66 12.64
N SER A 406 -26.44 10.64 12.63
CA SER A 406 -25.64 10.91 11.44
C SER A 406 -25.91 9.90 10.34
N ASN A 407 -26.24 10.41 9.16
CA ASN A 407 -26.38 9.61 7.94
C ASN A 407 -24.99 9.28 7.34
N ARG A 408 -24.95 8.41 6.31
CA ARG A 408 -23.69 8.03 5.63
C ARG A 408 -22.89 9.23 5.11
N LYS A 409 -23.55 10.32 4.69
CA LYS A 409 -22.88 11.53 4.20
C LYS A 409 -22.15 12.25 5.34
N GLU A 410 -22.78 12.37 6.51
CA GLU A 410 -22.16 13.03 7.68
C GLU A 410 -20.93 12.26 8.17
N ILE A 411 -20.99 10.93 8.22
CA ILE A 411 -19.82 10.09 8.57
C ILE A 411 -18.72 10.21 7.50
N ALA A 412 -19.08 10.25 6.20
CA ALA A 412 -18.09 10.52 5.16
C ALA A 412 -17.45 11.91 5.30
N ILE A 413 -18.20 12.90 5.77
CA ILE A 413 -17.70 14.24 6.11
C ILE A 413 -16.80 14.20 7.36
N GLU A 414 -17.06 13.33 8.34
CA GLU A 414 -16.15 13.08 9.47
C GLU A 414 -14.76 12.72 8.95
N VAL A 415 -14.70 11.69 8.09
CA VAL A 415 -13.46 11.24 7.46
C VAL A 415 -12.78 12.41 6.75
N CYS A 416 -13.53 13.20 5.97
CA CYS A 416 -12.99 14.40 5.31
C CYS A 416 -12.34 15.37 6.30
N ARG A 417 -13.00 15.63 7.44
CA ARG A 417 -12.54 16.59 8.44
C ARG A 417 -11.34 16.10 9.24
N THR A 418 -10.99 14.81 9.18
CA THR A 418 -9.74 14.28 9.77
C THR A 418 -8.51 14.38 8.85
N VAL A 419 -8.71 14.69 7.56
CA VAL A 419 -7.65 14.66 6.54
C VAL A 419 -6.48 15.57 6.89
N ASP A 420 -6.76 16.81 7.28
CA ASP A 420 -5.71 17.78 7.58
C ASP A 420 -4.81 17.27 8.72
N TYR A 421 -5.41 16.72 9.78
CA TYR A 421 -4.62 16.16 10.89
C TYR A 421 -3.71 15.02 10.42
N HIS A 422 -4.23 14.11 9.59
CA HIS A 422 -3.44 12.99 9.06
C HIS A 422 -2.30 13.48 8.16
N LEU A 423 -2.53 14.47 7.32
CA LEU A 423 -1.50 14.97 6.40
C LEU A 423 -0.47 15.88 7.09
N HIS A 424 -0.83 16.58 8.18
CA HIS A 424 0.08 17.49 8.89
C HIS A 424 0.72 16.89 10.14
N CYS A 425 -0.05 16.23 11.00
CA CYS A 425 0.40 15.78 12.31
C CYS A 425 0.83 14.31 12.33
N VAL A 426 0.19 13.45 11.54
CA VAL A 426 0.57 12.03 11.46
C VAL A 426 1.79 11.92 10.56
N GLN A 427 2.96 12.04 11.21
CA GLN A 427 4.28 12.26 10.62
C GLN A 427 4.42 11.88 9.14
N ARG A 428 4.72 12.92 8.35
CA ARG A 428 5.23 12.86 6.98
C ARG A 428 4.31 12.10 6.02
N SER A 429 4.56 10.83 5.71
CA SER A 429 3.82 10.07 4.69
C SER A 429 3.00 8.93 5.28
N SER A 430 3.08 8.73 6.61
CA SER A 430 2.34 7.71 7.32
C SER A 430 0.85 8.01 7.34
N GLY A 431 0.45 9.25 7.64
CA GLY A 431 -0.97 9.63 7.62
C GLY A 431 -1.59 9.56 6.22
N ALA A 432 -0.82 9.94 5.19
CA ALA A 432 -1.22 9.75 3.79
C ALA A 432 -1.45 8.27 3.45
N PHE A 433 -0.61 7.36 3.95
CA PHE A 433 -0.79 5.92 3.78
C PHE A 433 -2.04 5.39 4.50
N MET A 434 -2.29 5.86 5.73
CA MET A 434 -3.48 5.50 6.52
C MET A 434 -4.78 5.96 5.84
N LEU A 435 -4.75 7.09 5.12
CA LEU A 435 -5.88 7.66 4.41
C LEU A 435 -6.28 6.91 3.12
N LEU A 436 -5.42 6.03 2.57
CA LEU A 436 -5.67 5.40 1.26
C LEU A 436 -6.99 4.63 1.21
N PHE A 437 -7.27 3.80 2.22
CA PHE A 437 -8.50 3.02 2.29
C PHE A 437 -9.71 3.87 2.76
N PRO A 438 -9.63 4.65 3.86
CA PRO A 438 -10.74 5.46 4.32
C PRO A 438 -11.27 6.49 3.32
N LEU A 439 -10.39 7.18 2.59
CA LEU A 439 -10.82 8.13 1.56
C LEU A 439 -11.60 7.45 0.44
N ASN A 440 -11.20 6.24 0.03
CA ASN A 440 -11.96 5.45 -0.94
C ASN A 440 -13.36 5.10 -0.42
N VAL A 441 -13.45 4.69 0.85
CA VAL A 441 -14.74 4.33 1.47
C VAL A 441 -15.63 5.56 1.60
N ALA A 442 -15.12 6.67 2.13
CA ALA A 442 -15.85 7.92 2.28
C ALA A 442 -16.34 8.45 0.93
N TYR A 443 -15.48 8.48 -0.09
CA TYR A 443 -15.85 8.93 -1.44
C TYR A 443 -17.08 8.19 -2.00
N ARG A 444 -17.19 6.87 -1.78
CA ARG A 444 -18.31 6.04 -2.23
C ARG A 444 -19.63 6.28 -1.50
N ASN A 445 -19.61 7.12 -0.48
CA ASN A 445 -20.74 7.52 0.34
C ASN A 445 -21.07 9.01 0.19
N LEU A 446 -20.33 9.74 -0.65
CA LEU A 446 -20.65 11.11 -1.06
C LEU A 446 -21.40 11.13 -2.39
N GLU A 447 -22.17 12.19 -2.61
CA GLU A 447 -22.80 12.45 -3.90
C GLU A 447 -21.71 12.84 -4.93
N PRO A 448 -21.65 12.22 -6.13
CA PRO A 448 -20.52 12.39 -7.05
C PRO A 448 -20.20 13.84 -7.45
N ASP A 449 -21.20 14.72 -7.47
CA ASP A 449 -21.07 16.12 -7.88
C ASP A 449 -20.98 17.12 -6.72
N SER A 450 -20.96 16.64 -5.47
CA SER A 450 -20.88 17.50 -4.30
C SER A 450 -19.50 18.16 -4.19
N ASP A 451 -19.44 19.29 -3.48
CA ASP A 451 -18.19 20.01 -3.25
C ASP A 451 -17.20 19.16 -2.44
N GLU A 452 -17.70 18.37 -1.49
CA GLU A 452 -16.92 17.43 -0.70
C GLU A 452 -16.31 16.32 -1.55
N ALA A 453 -17.07 15.73 -2.48
CA ALA A 453 -16.56 14.68 -3.37
C ALA A 453 -15.48 15.22 -4.32
N LYS A 454 -15.70 16.40 -4.91
CA LYS A 454 -14.71 17.08 -5.77
C LYS A 454 -13.45 17.48 -5.01
N TRP A 455 -13.60 17.95 -3.77
CA TRP A 455 -12.47 18.26 -2.90
C TRP A 455 -11.69 16.99 -2.54
N MET A 456 -12.37 15.91 -2.16
CA MET A 456 -11.74 14.65 -1.81
C MET A 456 -10.94 14.05 -2.96
N GLU A 457 -11.47 14.11 -4.19
CA GLU A 457 -10.74 13.65 -5.37
C GLU A 457 -9.43 14.44 -5.60
N LYS A 458 -9.43 15.75 -5.34
CA LYS A 458 -8.21 16.56 -5.39
C LYS A 458 -7.23 16.18 -4.28
N ILE A 459 -7.73 15.97 -3.05
CA ILE A 459 -6.90 15.50 -1.92
C ILE A 459 -6.22 14.17 -2.27
N MET A 460 -6.97 13.22 -2.81
CA MET A 460 -6.45 11.91 -3.22
C MET A 460 -5.35 12.05 -4.29
N ALA A 461 -5.52 12.94 -5.27
CA ALA A 461 -4.52 13.21 -6.29
C ALA A 461 -3.25 13.86 -5.71
N VAL A 462 -3.41 14.91 -4.90
CA VAL A 462 -2.29 15.62 -4.26
C VAL A 462 -1.54 14.71 -3.29
N THR A 463 -2.26 13.87 -2.55
CA THR A 463 -1.66 12.87 -1.65
C THR A 463 -0.80 11.88 -2.43
N ALA A 464 -1.28 11.41 -3.59
CA ALA A 464 -0.50 10.54 -4.47
C ALA A 464 0.75 11.26 -5.03
N ASP A 465 0.65 12.54 -5.38
CA ASP A 465 1.77 13.32 -5.92
C ASP A 465 2.85 13.61 -4.86
N ILE A 466 2.45 14.06 -3.67
CA ILE A 466 3.37 14.47 -2.59
C ILE A 466 4.01 13.25 -1.91
N HIS A 467 3.23 12.19 -1.68
CA HIS A 467 3.66 11.02 -0.91
C HIS A 467 4.00 9.81 -1.79
N GLY A 468 3.77 9.89 -3.10
CA GLY A 468 4.14 8.84 -4.05
C GLY A 468 3.20 7.63 -4.08
N PHE A 469 2.04 7.67 -3.42
CA PHE A 469 1.08 6.54 -3.40
C PHE A 469 0.13 6.57 -4.59
N GLU A 470 0.55 6.05 -5.74
CA GLU A 470 -0.24 6.03 -6.97
C GLU A 470 -1.58 5.29 -6.82
N ILE A 471 -1.66 4.27 -5.97
CA ILE A 471 -2.93 3.57 -5.67
C ILE A 471 -4.00 4.51 -5.06
N GLY A 472 -3.55 5.59 -4.42
CA GLY A 472 -4.41 6.58 -3.78
C GLY A 472 -5.24 7.40 -4.76
N ARG A 473 -4.91 7.41 -6.05
CA ARG A 473 -5.71 8.12 -7.04
C ARG A 473 -7.04 7.41 -7.26
N ARG A 474 -8.13 8.17 -7.29
CA ARG A 474 -9.49 7.67 -7.56
C ARG A 474 -9.56 6.71 -8.75
N GLN A 475 -8.92 7.06 -9.87
CA GLN A 475 -8.94 6.27 -11.10
C GLN A 475 -8.26 4.90 -10.98
N ASN A 476 -7.34 4.75 -10.02
CA ASN A 476 -6.57 3.54 -9.79
C ASN A 476 -7.22 2.63 -8.74
N MET A 477 -8.23 3.13 -8.02
CA MET A 477 -8.94 2.35 -7.01
C MET A 477 -9.87 1.31 -7.65
N PRO A 478 -9.99 0.11 -7.07
CA PRO A 478 -10.87 -0.94 -7.59
C PRO A 478 -12.30 -0.43 -7.70
N ARG A 479 -12.87 -0.39 -8.91
CA ARG A 479 -14.28 -0.06 -9.08
C ARG A 479 -15.12 -1.12 -8.40
N ALA A 480 -16.23 -0.72 -7.78
CA ALA A 480 -17.24 -1.70 -7.38
C ALA A 480 -17.60 -2.51 -8.63
N ARG A 481 -17.60 -3.84 -8.53
CA ARG A 481 -18.19 -4.67 -9.58
C ARG A 481 -19.64 -4.20 -9.66
N ASN A 482 -20.02 -3.60 -10.80
CA ASN A 482 -21.43 -3.44 -11.10
C ASN A 482 -21.98 -4.86 -11.12
N VAL A 483 -22.82 -5.19 -10.14
CA VAL A 483 -23.76 -6.30 -10.30
C VAL A 483 -24.74 -5.81 -11.34
N SER A 484 -24.34 -5.95 -12.61
CA SER A 484 -25.23 -5.75 -13.74
C SER A 484 -26.32 -6.81 -13.63
N THR A 485 -27.53 -6.29 -13.40
CA THR A 485 -28.87 -6.89 -13.54
C THR A 485 -28.95 -8.19 -14.33
#